data_AF-A0A2I0NWW7-F1
#
_entry.id   AF-A0A2I0NWW7-F1
#
_cell.length_a   1.000
_cell.length_b   1.000
_cell.length_c   1.000
_cell.angle_alpha   90.00
_cell.angle_beta   90.00
_cell.angle_gamma   90.00
#
_symmetry.space_group_name_H-M   'P 1'
#
loop_
_entity.id
_entity.type
_entity.pdbx_description
1 polymer ?
#
loop_
_entity_poly.entity_id
_entity_poly.type
_entity_poly.pdbx_seq_one_letter_code
_entity_poly.pdbx_strand_id
1 'polypeptide(L)'
;MNGPELKAFISDWRIAALIILILLSLVAIYPHFDQQGKMVSNIQYGLDLQQGSWLQLEFRAEVVGFTTDLSMDDFVKTLSEKLDTEVILVDPTHIEIRKYYSQPDLETIFTASGGTLTSYSPGVSKATAEDVKRILENKINTLGTKDAKVNTLTGMNNVARYIRVELAGVDMKQAQEIVGKQGKFEIRVETTANQTEHVLFGDAIT
;
A
#
# COMPACT_ATOMS: atom_id res chain seq x y z
N MET A 1 -9.38 47.16 -37.88
CA MET A 1 -7.92 47.33 -37.69
C MET A 1 -7.26 47.23 -39.05
N ASN A 2 -6.48 48.23 -39.41
CA ASN A 2 -5.76 48.21 -40.69
C ASN A 2 -4.54 47.28 -40.56
N GLY A 3 -4.13 46.63 -41.66
CA GLY A 3 -2.96 45.73 -41.68
C GLY A 3 -1.66 46.27 -41.04
N PRO A 4 -1.34 47.57 -41.13
CA PRO A 4 -0.16 48.15 -40.47
C PRO A 4 -0.25 48.17 -38.94
N GLU A 5 -1.44 48.48 -38.40
CA GLU A 5 -1.68 48.55 -36.96
C GLU A 5 -1.59 47.16 -36.32
N LEU A 6 -2.10 46.14 -37.03
CA LEU A 6 -2.01 44.75 -36.62
C LEU A 6 -0.56 44.25 -36.57
N LYS A 7 0.28 44.67 -37.53
CA LYS A 7 1.69 44.30 -37.58
C LYS A 7 2.49 44.95 -36.46
N ALA A 8 2.21 46.21 -36.12
CA ALA A 8 2.83 46.90 -35.00
C ALA A 8 2.44 46.27 -33.65
N PHE A 9 1.17 45.87 -33.52
CA PHE A 9 0.67 45.19 -32.32
C PHE A 9 1.29 43.80 -32.12
N ILE A 10 1.38 42.96 -33.15
CA ILE A 10 1.95 41.61 -33.06
C ILE A 10 3.49 41.63 -32.96
N SER A 11 4.14 42.72 -33.41
CA SER A 11 5.59 42.88 -33.30
C SER A 11 6.06 43.32 -31.91
N ASP A 12 5.15 43.69 -31.00
CA ASP A 12 5.50 43.91 -29.59
C ASP A 12 5.95 42.57 -28.99
N TRP A 13 7.15 42.53 -28.42
CA TRP A 13 7.73 41.31 -27.87
C TRP A 13 6.87 40.66 -26.78
N ARG A 14 6.10 41.46 -26.02
CA ARG A 14 5.18 40.96 -24.98
C ARG A 14 4.01 40.22 -25.61
N ILE A 15 3.49 40.74 -26.71
CA ILE A 15 2.36 40.16 -27.45
C ILE A 15 2.85 38.92 -28.21
N ALA A 16 4.01 39.00 -28.86
CA ALA A 16 4.63 37.86 -29.52
C ALA A 16 4.88 36.70 -28.53
N ALA A 17 5.45 36.99 -27.34
CA ALA A 17 5.66 35.99 -26.30
C ALA A 17 4.35 35.37 -25.81
N LEU A 18 3.32 36.19 -25.57
CA LEU A 18 1.99 35.71 -25.18
C LEU A 18 1.39 34.77 -26.23
N ILE A 19 1.44 35.13 -27.50
CA ILE A 19 0.92 34.31 -28.61
C ILE A 19 1.67 32.98 -28.68
N ILE A 20 3.01 33.00 -28.56
CA ILE A 20 3.82 31.77 -28.56
C ILE A 20 3.44 30.86 -27.38
N LEU A 21 3.31 31.41 -26.18
CA LEU A 21 2.92 30.64 -25.00
C LEU A 21 1.51 30.06 -25.11
N ILE A 22 0.57 30.79 -25.70
CA ILE A 22 -0.78 30.29 -25.98
C ILE A 22 -0.73 29.14 -26.98
N LEU A 23 0.03 29.28 -28.07
CA LEU A 23 0.18 28.21 -29.07
C LEU A 23 0.84 26.97 -28.47
N LEU A 24 1.89 27.13 -27.66
CA LEU A 24 2.53 26.02 -26.94
C LEU A 24 1.57 25.35 -25.95
N SER A 25 0.73 26.12 -25.26
CA SER A 25 -0.30 25.59 -24.36
C SER A 25 -1.35 24.77 -25.11
N LEU A 26 -1.83 25.26 -26.27
CA LEU A 26 -2.77 24.51 -27.12
C LEU A 26 -2.17 23.20 -27.63
N VAL A 27 -0.89 23.22 -28.01
CA VAL A 27 -0.15 22.00 -28.41
C VAL A 27 0.04 21.06 -27.23
N ALA A 28 0.32 21.56 -26.02
CA ALA A 28 0.51 20.73 -24.84
C ALA A 28 -0.80 20.06 -24.37
N ILE A 29 -1.94 20.76 -24.46
CA ILE A 29 -3.26 20.22 -24.11
C ILE A 29 -3.77 19.24 -25.17
N TYR A 30 -3.51 19.52 -26.46
CA TYR A 30 -3.91 18.76 -27.64
C TYR A 30 -5.28 18.06 -27.52
N PRO A 31 -6.39 18.83 -27.46
CA PRO A 31 -7.72 18.24 -27.51
C PRO A 31 -7.96 17.68 -28.92
N HIS A 32 -8.21 16.38 -29.01
CA HIS A 32 -8.55 15.69 -30.26
C HIS A 32 -9.82 14.85 -30.07
N PHE A 33 -10.47 14.51 -31.17
CA PHE A 33 -11.61 13.61 -31.14
C PHE A 33 -11.13 12.17 -31.30
N ASP A 34 -11.60 11.27 -30.43
CA ASP A 34 -11.37 9.84 -30.58
C ASP A 34 -12.22 9.23 -31.73
N GLN A 35 -12.03 7.94 -32.02
CA GLN A 35 -12.78 7.24 -33.05
C GLN A 35 -14.29 7.13 -32.75
N GLN A 36 -14.72 7.49 -31.53
CA GLN A 36 -16.10 7.46 -31.05
C GLN A 36 -16.71 8.88 -30.99
N GLY A 37 -15.99 9.90 -31.48
CA GLY A 37 -16.45 11.29 -31.54
C GLY A 37 -16.42 12.04 -30.20
N LYS A 38 -15.72 11.52 -29.18
CA LYS A 38 -15.54 12.20 -27.89
C LYS A 38 -14.27 13.04 -27.90
N MET A 39 -14.36 14.24 -27.33
CA MET A 39 -13.21 15.10 -27.08
C MET A 39 -12.35 14.50 -25.98
N VAL A 40 -11.14 14.08 -26.33
CA VAL A 40 -10.11 13.59 -25.41
C VAL A 40 -8.93 14.56 -25.43
N SER A 41 -8.28 14.76 -24.28
CA SER A 41 -7.09 15.63 -24.16
C SER A 41 -5.98 14.87 -23.44
N ASN A 42 -4.75 15.41 -23.46
CA ASN A 42 -3.61 14.78 -22.77
C ASN A 42 -3.59 15.06 -21.25
N ILE A 43 -4.75 15.38 -20.66
CA ILE A 43 -4.88 15.75 -19.24
C ILE A 43 -5.26 14.50 -18.45
N GLN A 44 -4.45 14.17 -17.44
CA GLN A 44 -4.80 13.16 -16.44
C GLN A 44 -5.80 13.77 -15.46
N TYR A 45 -7.06 13.39 -15.57
CA TYR A 45 -8.09 13.81 -14.63
C TYR A 45 -7.93 13.10 -13.29
N GLY A 46 -8.08 13.86 -12.19
CA GLY A 46 -8.11 13.28 -10.85
C GLY A 46 -9.40 12.50 -10.57
N LEU A 47 -9.39 11.70 -9.50
CA LEU A 47 -10.49 10.78 -9.13
C LEU A 47 -11.86 11.45 -8.97
N ASP A 48 -11.89 12.71 -8.51
CA ASP A 48 -13.13 13.49 -8.33
C ASP A 48 -13.83 13.79 -9.67
N LEU A 49 -13.07 13.82 -10.77
CA LEU A 49 -13.59 14.04 -12.13
C LEU A 49 -13.79 12.73 -12.91
N GLN A 50 -13.19 11.62 -12.45
CA GLN A 50 -13.25 10.30 -13.11
C GLN A 50 -14.21 9.29 -12.45
N GLN A 51 -15.00 9.69 -11.45
CA GLN A 51 -15.84 8.76 -10.66
C GLN A 51 -15.03 7.60 -10.07
N GLY A 52 -13.95 7.91 -9.34
CA GLY A 52 -13.15 6.91 -8.63
C GLY A 52 -13.59 6.71 -7.18
N SER A 53 -13.24 5.56 -6.60
CA SER A 53 -13.34 5.29 -5.16
C SER A 53 -11.95 5.19 -4.54
N TRP A 54 -11.81 5.57 -3.28
CA TRP A 54 -10.58 5.37 -2.52
C TRP A 54 -10.88 4.65 -1.21
N LEU A 55 -10.04 3.70 -0.83
CA LEU A 55 -10.13 2.97 0.43
C LEU A 55 -8.82 3.13 1.19
N GLN A 56 -8.91 3.48 2.47
CA GLN A 56 -7.77 3.48 3.37
C GLN A 56 -7.91 2.32 4.34
N LEU A 57 -6.95 1.40 4.28
CA LEU A 57 -6.86 0.23 5.13
C LEU A 57 -5.81 0.48 6.21
N GLU A 58 -6.08 0.03 7.43
CA GLU A 58 -5.12 0.05 8.55
C GLU A 58 -4.47 -1.33 8.69
N PHE A 59 -3.16 -1.36 8.87
CA PHE A 59 -2.44 -2.60 9.16
C PHE A 59 -2.73 -3.07 10.59
N ARG A 60 -3.14 -4.33 10.74
CA ARG A 60 -3.38 -4.98 12.04
C ARG A 60 -2.12 -5.70 12.52
N ALA A 61 -1.07 -4.92 12.79
CA ALA A 61 0.23 -5.41 13.21
C ALA A 61 0.95 -4.33 14.03
N GLU A 62 2.03 -4.70 14.72
CA GLU A 62 2.90 -3.78 15.43
C GLU A 62 4.36 -4.01 15.09
N VAL A 63 5.11 -2.92 14.94
CA VAL A 63 6.57 -2.94 15.00
C VAL A 63 6.99 -2.48 16.38
N VAL A 64 7.73 -3.33 17.07
CA VAL A 64 8.15 -3.09 18.45
C VAL A 64 9.65 -3.21 18.61
N GLY A 65 10.21 -2.30 19.40
CA GLY A 65 11.60 -2.34 19.81
C GLY A 65 11.75 -3.20 21.06
N PHE A 66 12.87 -3.91 21.17
CA PHE A 66 13.12 -4.78 22.31
C PHE A 66 14.59 -4.85 22.70
N THR A 67 14.81 -5.30 23.93
CA THR A 67 16.12 -5.75 24.42
C THR A 67 15.95 -7.11 25.08
N THR A 68 16.92 -8.00 24.90
CA THR A 68 16.94 -9.32 25.54
C THR A 68 18.39 -9.79 25.67
N ASP A 69 18.65 -10.58 26.70
CA ASP A 69 19.92 -11.29 26.91
C ASP A 69 19.91 -12.68 26.26
N LEU A 70 18.78 -13.10 25.69
CA LEU A 70 18.60 -14.40 25.03
C LEU A 70 19.13 -14.37 23.59
N SER A 71 19.30 -15.56 23.01
CA SER A 71 19.58 -15.68 21.58
C SER A 71 18.38 -15.13 20.78
N MET A 72 18.65 -14.44 19.68
CA MET A 72 17.61 -13.78 18.88
C MET A 72 16.59 -14.79 18.35
N ASP A 73 17.06 -15.92 17.84
CA ASP A 73 16.20 -16.95 17.25
C ASP A 73 15.31 -17.62 18.30
N ASP A 74 15.84 -17.91 19.49
CA ASP A 74 15.06 -18.50 20.59
C ASP A 74 14.02 -17.50 21.12
N PHE A 75 14.38 -16.22 21.20
CA PHE A 75 13.47 -15.18 21.66
C PHE A 75 12.30 -14.97 20.68
N VAL A 76 12.60 -14.83 19.37
CA VAL A 76 11.57 -14.68 18.33
C VAL A 76 10.66 -15.90 18.29
N LYS A 77 11.21 -17.11 18.38
CA LYS A 77 10.42 -18.35 18.44
C LYS A 77 9.50 -18.39 19.66
N THR A 78 10.03 -18.08 20.85
CA THR A 78 9.24 -18.06 22.09
C THR A 78 8.11 -17.05 22.01
N LEU A 79 8.36 -15.86 21.46
CA LEU A 79 7.33 -14.85 21.25
C LEU A 79 6.28 -15.31 20.25
N SER A 80 6.69 -15.91 19.13
CA SER A 80 5.77 -16.43 18.11
C SER A 80 4.83 -17.49 18.68
N GLU A 81 5.35 -18.40 19.51
CA GLU A 81 4.56 -19.43 20.19
C GLU A 81 3.57 -18.83 21.22
N LYS A 82 4.04 -17.90 22.06
CA LYS A 82 3.18 -17.29 23.09
C LYS A 82 2.12 -16.35 22.52
N LEU A 83 2.44 -15.65 21.44
CA LEU A 83 1.53 -14.71 20.78
C LEU A 83 0.67 -15.40 19.72
N ASP A 84 0.86 -16.70 19.45
CA ASP A 84 0.13 -17.43 18.41
C ASP A 84 0.02 -16.62 17.11
N THR A 85 1.17 -16.11 16.66
CA THR A 85 1.29 -15.26 15.47
C THR A 85 2.70 -15.31 14.93
N GLU A 86 2.84 -14.98 13.65
CA GLU A 86 4.14 -14.77 13.03
C GLU A 86 4.81 -13.52 13.62
N VAL A 87 6.05 -13.69 14.05
CA VAL A 87 6.93 -12.62 14.54
C VAL A 87 8.18 -12.62 13.67
N ILE A 88 8.51 -11.47 13.09
CA ILE A 88 9.59 -11.34 12.11
C ILE A 88 10.60 -10.33 12.63
N LEU A 89 11.89 -10.67 12.54
CA LEU A 89 12.95 -9.73 12.80
C LEU A 89 13.03 -8.69 11.67
N VAL A 90 12.86 -7.41 12.01
CA VAL A 90 12.99 -6.29 11.07
C VAL A 90 14.45 -5.82 11.02
N ASP A 91 15.04 -5.66 12.20
CA ASP A 91 16.44 -5.30 12.42
C ASP A 91 16.91 -5.86 13.78
N PRO A 92 18.19 -5.72 14.18
CA PRO A 92 18.71 -6.30 15.42
C PRO A 92 17.99 -5.87 16.71
N THR A 93 17.16 -4.83 16.67
CA THR A 93 16.46 -4.26 17.83
C THR A 93 14.95 -4.16 17.66
N HIS A 94 14.41 -4.48 16.46
CA HIS A 94 12.98 -4.38 16.17
C HIS A 94 12.43 -5.68 15.57
N ILE A 95 11.23 -6.04 16.02
CA ILE A 95 10.44 -7.13 15.47
C ILE A 95 9.08 -6.61 15.02
N GLU A 96 8.53 -7.25 13.99
CA GLU A 96 7.17 -7.04 13.49
C GLU A 96 6.30 -8.21 13.96
N ILE A 97 5.22 -7.89 14.68
CA ILE A 97 4.22 -8.85 15.17
C ILE A 97 3.00 -8.73 14.24
N ARG A 98 2.69 -9.79 13.49
CA ARG A 98 1.66 -9.78 12.43
C ARG A 98 0.22 -9.97 12.94
N LYS A 99 -0.05 -9.49 14.14
CA LYS A 99 -1.36 -9.52 14.78
C LYS A 99 -1.41 -8.42 15.81
N TYR A 100 -2.57 -7.77 15.92
CA TYR A 100 -2.73 -6.65 16.83
C TYR A 100 -2.72 -7.08 18.30
N TYR A 101 -1.83 -6.48 19.09
CA TYR A 101 -1.78 -6.56 20.54
C TYR A 101 -1.68 -5.16 21.18
N SER A 102 -2.31 -4.99 22.34
CA SER A 102 -2.16 -3.74 23.08
C SER A 102 -0.75 -3.64 23.69
N GLN A 103 -0.23 -2.42 23.86
CA GLN A 103 1.08 -2.21 24.48
C GLN A 103 1.21 -2.87 25.87
N PRO A 104 0.24 -2.75 26.81
CA PRO A 104 0.32 -3.42 28.12
C PRO A 104 0.38 -4.96 28.03
N ASP A 105 -0.33 -5.54 27.07
CA ASP A 105 -0.30 -6.99 26.87
C ASP A 105 1.08 -7.44 26.37
N LEU A 106 1.65 -6.68 25.42
CA LEU A 106 3.01 -6.94 24.93
C LEU A 106 4.06 -6.77 26.02
N GLU A 107 3.98 -5.72 26.86
CA GLU A 107 4.92 -5.54 27.98
C GLU A 107 4.93 -6.75 28.92
N THR A 108 3.74 -7.28 29.22
CA THR A 108 3.58 -8.48 30.07
C THR A 108 4.21 -9.71 29.41
N ILE A 109 3.93 -9.91 28.12
CA ILE A 109 4.41 -11.09 27.37
C ILE A 109 5.93 -11.03 27.14
N PHE A 110 6.49 -9.85 26.85
CA PHE A 110 7.92 -9.66 26.66
C PHE A 110 8.69 -9.94 27.95
N THR A 111 8.21 -9.39 29.07
CA THR A 111 8.80 -9.62 30.39
C THR A 111 8.78 -11.11 30.74
N ALA A 112 7.65 -11.79 30.51
CA ALA A 112 7.52 -13.23 30.72
C ALA A 112 8.39 -14.07 29.78
N SER A 113 8.91 -13.49 28.69
CA SER A 113 9.73 -14.14 27.67
C SER A 113 11.21 -13.75 27.75
N GLY A 114 11.64 -13.07 28.82
CA GLY A 114 13.03 -12.68 29.02
C GLY A 114 13.49 -11.49 28.18
N GLY A 115 12.55 -10.62 27.76
CA GLY A 115 12.85 -9.38 27.05
C GLY A 115 12.18 -8.17 27.67
N THR A 116 12.60 -6.98 27.26
CA THR A 116 11.97 -5.71 27.63
C THR A 116 11.49 -4.99 26.37
N LEU A 117 10.27 -4.48 26.40
CA LEU A 117 9.72 -3.64 25.33
C LEU A 117 10.32 -2.23 25.43
N THR A 118 10.93 -1.73 24.37
CA THR A 118 11.57 -0.39 24.34
C THR A 118 10.83 0.61 23.48
N SER A 119 10.10 0.16 22.47
CA SER A 119 9.27 1.02 21.62
C SER A 119 8.04 0.28 21.12
N TYR A 120 6.98 1.04 20.82
CA TYR A 120 5.73 0.52 20.30
C TYR A 120 5.23 1.40 19.15
N SER A 121 5.11 0.82 17.96
CA SER A 121 4.64 1.51 16.76
C SER A 121 3.61 0.66 16.02
N PRO A 122 2.31 1.04 16.04
CA PRO A 122 1.29 0.36 15.27
C PRO A 122 1.56 0.44 13.77
N GLY A 123 1.44 -0.69 13.09
CA GLY A 123 1.68 -0.84 11.67
C GLY A 123 2.66 -1.96 11.34
N VAL A 124 3.16 -1.94 10.11
CA VAL A 124 4.16 -2.90 9.60
C VAL A 124 5.44 -2.18 9.26
N SER A 125 6.54 -2.93 9.15
CA SER A 125 7.81 -2.42 8.63
C SER A 125 7.65 -1.91 7.20
N LYS A 126 8.55 -1.00 6.79
CA LYS A 126 8.60 -0.49 5.41
C LYS A 126 8.68 -1.61 4.37
N ALA A 127 9.48 -2.65 4.63
CA ALA A 127 9.63 -3.78 3.70
C ALA A 127 8.29 -4.51 3.50
N THR A 128 7.62 -4.88 4.59
CA THR A 128 6.30 -5.50 4.54
C THR A 128 5.27 -4.59 3.84
N ALA A 129 5.31 -3.27 4.10
CA ALA A 129 4.40 -2.33 3.48
C ALA A 129 4.54 -2.28 1.94
N GLU A 130 5.78 -2.27 1.43
CA GLU A 130 6.06 -2.31 -0.01
C GLU A 130 5.65 -3.65 -0.64
N ASP A 131 5.81 -4.75 0.08
CA ASP A 131 5.30 -6.06 -0.36
C ASP A 131 3.78 -6.09 -0.44
N VAL A 132 3.08 -5.59 0.57
CA VAL A 132 1.61 -5.48 0.54
C VAL A 132 1.18 -4.57 -0.61
N LYS A 133 1.84 -3.43 -0.81
CA LYS A 133 1.58 -2.53 -1.94
C LYS A 133 1.68 -3.28 -3.27
N ARG A 134 2.79 -3.97 -3.52
CA ARG A 134 3.03 -4.75 -4.74
C ARG A 134 1.96 -5.83 -4.94
N ILE A 135 1.58 -6.54 -3.88
CA ILE A 135 0.52 -7.57 -3.93
C ILE A 135 -0.83 -6.95 -4.30
N LEU A 136 -1.19 -5.82 -3.68
CA LEU A 136 -2.44 -5.13 -3.98
C LEU A 136 -2.46 -4.60 -5.41
N GLU A 137 -1.39 -3.95 -5.88
CA GLU A 137 -1.28 -3.49 -7.27
C GLU A 137 -1.47 -4.64 -8.26
N ASN A 138 -0.80 -5.78 -8.02
CA ASN A 138 -0.95 -6.97 -8.86
C ASN A 138 -2.39 -7.53 -8.84
N LYS A 139 -2.98 -7.69 -7.64
CA LYS A 139 -4.37 -8.16 -7.49
C LYS A 139 -5.33 -7.27 -8.26
N ILE A 140 -5.20 -5.96 -8.11
CA ILE A 140 -6.11 -5.01 -8.74
C ILE A 140 -5.93 -5.01 -10.26
N ASN A 141 -4.69 -5.02 -10.75
CA ASN A 141 -4.40 -5.08 -12.20
C ASN A 141 -4.94 -6.37 -12.83
N THR A 142 -4.87 -7.52 -12.14
CA THR A 142 -5.42 -8.79 -12.65
C THR A 142 -6.94 -8.81 -12.76
N LEU A 143 -7.64 -7.95 -12.00
CA LEU A 143 -9.10 -7.82 -12.05
C LEU A 143 -9.57 -6.81 -13.12
N GLY A 144 -8.67 -6.31 -13.95
CA GLY A 144 -8.99 -5.53 -15.16
C GLY A 144 -9.09 -4.02 -14.97
N THR A 145 -8.76 -3.50 -13.79
CA THR A 145 -8.72 -2.06 -13.53
C THR A 145 -7.33 -1.54 -13.82
N LYS A 146 -7.17 -0.79 -14.91
CA LYS A 146 -5.85 -0.39 -15.44
C LYS A 146 -5.15 0.73 -14.66
N ASP A 147 -5.86 1.42 -13.76
CA ASP A 147 -5.40 2.69 -13.20
C ASP A 147 -5.47 2.75 -11.67
N ALA A 148 -5.25 1.62 -10.99
CA ALA A 148 -5.23 1.60 -9.55
C ALA A 148 -3.91 2.14 -8.98
N LYS A 149 -4.01 3.04 -8.00
CA LYS A 149 -2.83 3.58 -7.29
C LYS A 149 -2.85 3.09 -5.86
N VAL A 150 -1.73 2.53 -5.42
CA VAL A 150 -1.55 2.07 -4.03
C VAL A 150 -0.43 2.87 -3.38
N ASN A 151 -0.76 3.56 -2.30
CA ASN A 151 0.16 4.42 -1.57
C ASN A 151 0.26 3.96 -0.12
N THR A 152 1.50 3.74 0.35
CA THR A 152 1.80 3.45 1.75
C THR A 152 1.95 4.76 2.52
N LEU A 153 1.30 4.85 3.70
CA LEU A 153 1.43 5.99 4.60
C LEU A 153 2.42 5.63 5.71
N THR A 154 3.70 5.84 5.42
CA THR A 154 4.82 5.50 6.29
C THR A 154 5.24 6.69 7.14
N GLY A 155 5.32 6.50 8.45
CA GLY A 155 5.81 7.51 9.40
C GLY A 155 7.32 7.72 9.33
N MET A 156 7.82 8.73 10.05
CA MET A 156 9.26 9.01 10.17
C MET A 156 10.07 7.85 10.79
N ASN A 157 9.40 6.96 11.53
CA ASN A 157 9.97 5.75 12.13
C ASN A 157 10.06 4.56 11.15
N ASN A 158 9.83 4.76 9.84
CA ASN A 158 9.77 3.70 8.83
C ASN A 158 8.68 2.64 9.07
N VAL A 159 7.68 2.95 9.90
CA VAL A 159 6.52 2.08 10.14
C VAL A 159 5.34 2.61 9.32
N ALA A 160 4.75 1.75 8.50
CA ALA A 160 3.56 2.05 7.74
C ALA A 160 2.32 1.62 8.51
N ARG A 161 1.47 2.58 8.85
CA ARG A 161 0.22 2.31 9.58
C ARG A 161 -0.97 2.11 8.66
N TYR A 162 -0.99 2.82 7.54
CA TYR A 162 -2.09 2.77 6.59
C TYR A 162 -1.60 2.53 5.18
N ILE A 163 -2.47 1.94 4.37
CA ILE A 163 -2.32 1.84 2.93
C ILE A 163 -3.57 2.38 2.26
N ARG A 164 -3.39 3.31 1.34
CA ARG A 164 -4.46 3.92 0.56
C ARG A 164 -4.47 3.30 -0.82
N VAL A 165 -5.63 2.79 -1.20
CA VAL A 165 -5.91 2.25 -2.53
C VAL A 165 -6.89 3.18 -3.22
N GLU A 166 -6.53 3.63 -4.40
CA GLU A 166 -7.36 4.46 -5.27
C GLU A 166 -7.72 3.66 -6.53
N LEU A 167 -9.01 3.60 -6.85
CA LEU A 167 -9.55 2.81 -7.95
C LEU A 167 -10.38 3.72 -8.86
N ALA A 168 -9.99 3.84 -10.12
CA ALA A 168 -10.77 4.55 -11.12
C ALA A 168 -11.92 3.68 -11.65
N GLY A 169 -13.14 4.22 -11.71
CA GLY A 169 -14.28 3.55 -12.35
C GLY A 169 -14.83 2.32 -11.61
N VAL A 170 -14.47 2.12 -10.33
CA VAL A 170 -14.97 1.03 -9.48
C VAL A 170 -15.75 1.61 -8.31
N ASP A 171 -16.91 1.04 -8.01
CA ASP A 171 -17.69 1.43 -6.83
C ASP A 171 -17.02 1.00 -5.51
N MET A 172 -17.39 1.64 -4.39
CA MET A 172 -16.77 1.36 -3.09
C MET A 172 -16.98 -0.09 -2.60
N LYS A 173 -18.11 -0.72 -2.95
CA LYS A 173 -18.43 -2.08 -2.48
C LYS A 173 -17.57 -3.11 -3.19
N GLN A 174 -17.43 -2.98 -4.51
CA GLN A 174 -16.55 -3.79 -5.32
C GLN A 174 -15.09 -3.53 -4.94
N ALA A 175 -14.71 -2.28 -4.72
CA ALA A 175 -13.39 -1.91 -4.21
C ALA A 175 -13.05 -2.69 -2.93
N GLN A 176 -13.95 -2.67 -1.94
CA GLN A 176 -13.78 -3.37 -0.67
C GLN A 176 -13.70 -4.89 -0.86
N GLU A 177 -14.48 -5.47 -1.77
CA GLU A 177 -14.42 -6.92 -2.03
C GLU A 177 -13.07 -7.34 -2.64
N ILE A 178 -12.51 -6.51 -3.53
CA ILE A 178 -11.24 -6.76 -4.20
C ILE A 178 -10.06 -6.70 -3.21
N VAL A 179 -10.03 -5.69 -2.35
CA VAL A 179 -8.87 -5.43 -1.47
C VAL A 179 -9.03 -5.99 -0.06
N GLY A 180 -10.27 -6.19 0.41
CA GLY A 180 -10.57 -6.58 1.78
C GLY A 180 -10.49 -8.09 2.05
N LYS A 181 -10.44 -8.93 1.00
CA LYS A 181 -10.31 -10.38 1.14
C LYS A 181 -8.83 -10.79 1.25
N GLN A 182 -8.44 -11.27 2.43
CA GLN A 182 -7.16 -11.94 2.62
C GLN A 182 -7.16 -13.24 1.80
N GLY A 183 -6.19 -13.38 0.89
CA GLY A 183 -6.06 -14.57 0.03
C GLY A 183 -5.36 -15.70 0.77
N LYS A 184 -5.92 -16.17 1.90
CA LYS A 184 -5.35 -17.27 2.68
C LYS A 184 -5.65 -18.59 1.94
N PHE A 185 -4.61 -19.27 1.52
CA PHE A 185 -4.69 -20.63 1.00
C PHE A 185 -4.23 -21.58 2.11
N GLU A 186 -5.10 -22.51 2.51
CA GLU A 186 -4.76 -23.57 3.46
C GLU A 186 -4.88 -24.91 2.75
N ILE A 187 -3.86 -25.76 2.89
CA ILE A 187 -3.93 -27.17 2.52
C ILE A 187 -4.05 -27.95 3.82
N ARG A 188 -5.15 -28.68 3.99
CA ARG A 188 -5.38 -29.54 5.15
C ARG A 188 -5.27 -30.99 4.70
N VAL A 189 -4.45 -31.77 5.41
CA VAL A 189 -4.35 -33.22 5.22
C VAL A 189 -5.09 -33.87 6.39
N GLU A 190 -6.26 -34.44 6.11
CA GLU A 190 -7.01 -35.23 7.08
C GLU A 190 -6.34 -36.61 7.19
N THR A 191 -5.69 -36.90 8.32
CA THR A 191 -5.17 -38.24 8.61
C THR A 191 -6.21 -39.07 9.37
N THR A 192 -6.13 -40.39 9.21
CA THR A 192 -7.13 -41.31 9.76
C THR A 192 -7.12 -41.27 11.29
N ALA A 193 -8.32 -41.13 11.90
CA ALA A 193 -8.63 -40.94 13.33
C ALA A 193 -9.10 -39.52 13.76
N ASN A 194 -9.56 -38.67 12.84
CA ASN A 194 -10.30 -37.42 13.12
C ASN A 194 -9.53 -36.40 13.99
N GLN A 195 -8.22 -36.31 13.85
CA GLN A 195 -7.42 -35.27 14.49
C GLN A 195 -6.77 -34.40 13.43
N THR A 196 -7.05 -33.10 13.47
CA THR A 196 -6.45 -32.11 12.56
C THR A 196 -5.11 -31.66 13.13
N GLU A 197 -4.03 -31.85 12.38
CA GLU A 197 -2.71 -31.34 12.71
C GLU A 197 -2.35 -30.16 11.80
N HIS A 198 -1.81 -29.08 12.38
CA HIS A 198 -1.37 -27.91 11.61
C HIS A 198 0.07 -28.13 11.15
N VAL A 199 0.24 -28.51 9.88
CA VAL A 199 1.55 -28.79 9.29
C VAL A 199 2.08 -27.55 8.57
N LEU A 200 3.23 -27.04 9.02
CA LEU A 200 3.88 -25.85 8.46
C LEU A 200 4.76 -26.16 7.23
N PHE A 201 5.33 -27.37 7.13
CA PHE A 201 6.22 -27.78 6.04
C PHE A 201 6.05 -29.25 5.66
N GLY A 202 6.22 -29.57 4.36
CA GLY A 202 5.96 -30.89 3.79
C GLY A 202 6.91 -32.01 4.23
N ASP A 203 8.08 -31.67 4.78
CA ASP A 203 9.08 -32.65 5.23
C ASP A 203 8.71 -33.29 6.59
N ALA A 204 7.65 -32.80 7.24
CA ALA A 204 7.13 -33.33 8.51
C ALA A 204 6.19 -34.54 8.33
N ILE A 205 6.00 -35.02 7.09
CA ILE A 205 5.13 -36.16 6.78
C ILE A 205 6.00 -37.39 6.51
N THR A 206 6.02 -38.35 7.44
CA THR A 206 6.56 -39.72 7.23
C THR A 206 5.49 -40.70 6.82
#